data_AF-Q7U640-F1
#
_entry.id   AF-Q7U640-F1
#
_cell.length_a   1.000
_cell.length_b   1.000
_cell.length_c   1.000
_cell.angle_alpha   90.00
_cell.angle_beta   90.00
_cell.angle_gamma   90.00
#
_symmetry.space_group_name_H-M   'P 1'
#
loop_
_entity.id
_entity.type
_entity.pdbx_description
1 polymer ?
#
loop_
_entity_poly.entity_id
_entity_poly.type
_entity_poly.pdbx_seq_one_letter_code
_entity_poly.pdbx_strand_id
1 'polypeptide(L)'
;MAVVTLLSDFVDGSSMALAEDTDASDLNAFMTANQGRLWASVQQRRRQKQLTGVRRGPGTVFFARDQRAAAAVENYLRCDKGSQEEQQALEAMQKAGVEIAPHVGSDGERRVLLDGQLRGLTPQAKVQGFGG
;
A
#
# COMPACT_ATOMS: atom_id res chain seq x y z
N MET A 1 17.29 6.11 -4.36
CA MET A 1 16.29 5.40 -5.20
C MET A 1 15.00 5.33 -4.40
N ALA A 2 13.87 5.48 -5.06
CA ALA A 2 12.58 5.43 -4.39
C ALA A 2 12.21 3.97 -4.08
N VAL A 3 11.51 3.77 -2.98
CA VAL A 3 11.05 2.46 -2.51
C VAL A 3 9.55 2.51 -2.35
N VAL A 4 8.87 1.48 -2.85
CA VAL A 4 7.44 1.32 -2.69
C VAL A 4 7.14 0.06 -1.90
N THR A 5 6.33 0.20 -0.86
CA THR A 5 6.00 -0.89 0.07
C THR A 5 4.51 -1.16 0.08
N LEU A 6 4.09 -2.40 -0.23
CA LEU A 6 2.72 -2.86 -0.05
C LEU A 6 2.59 -3.66 1.25
N LEU A 7 1.79 -3.16 2.19
CA LEU A 7 1.31 -3.90 3.36
C LEU A 7 -0.04 -4.56 3.05
N SER A 8 -0.19 -5.84 3.37
CA SER A 8 -1.44 -6.59 3.15
C SER A 8 -1.69 -7.59 4.28
N ASP A 9 -2.96 -7.68 4.69
CA ASP A 9 -3.45 -8.65 5.65
C ASP A 9 -4.17 -9.82 4.96
N PHE A 10 -4.07 -11.01 5.56
CA PHE A 10 -4.57 -12.27 5.01
C PHE A 10 -5.55 -12.97 5.93
N VAL A 11 -6.41 -13.81 5.35
CA VAL A 11 -7.47 -14.53 6.09
C VAL A 11 -6.93 -15.55 7.08
N ASP A 12 -5.67 -15.97 6.92
CA ASP A 12 -4.96 -16.84 7.86
C ASP A 12 -4.44 -16.09 9.10
N GLY A 13 -4.77 -14.80 9.25
CA GLY A 13 -4.35 -13.96 10.36
C GLY A 13 -2.94 -13.39 10.21
N SER A 14 -2.21 -13.72 9.14
CA SER A 14 -0.90 -13.16 8.86
C SER A 14 -0.96 -11.85 8.09
N SER A 15 0.11 -11.07 8.21
CA SER A 15 0.34 -9.85 7.42
C SER A 15 1.65 -9.98 6.64
N MET A 16 1.75 -9.29 5.50
CA MET A 16 2.99 -9.21 4.71
C MET A 16 3.19 -7.78 4.23
N ALA A 17 4.38 -7.25 4.51
CA ALA A 17 4.91 -6.07 3.85
C ALA A 17 5.90 -6.49 2.76
N LEU A 18 5.73 -5.93 1.56
CA LEU A 18 6.63 -6.14 0.43
C LEU A 18 7.16 -4.80 -0.06
N ALA A 19 8.46 -4.58 0.08
CA ALA A 19 9.16 -3.46 -0.53
C ALA A 19 9.77 -3.86 -1.89
N GLU A 20 9.65 -2.97 -2.87
CA GLU A 20 10.36 -3.01 -4.15
C GLU A 20 10.96 -1.64 -4.46
N ASP A 21 12.11 -1.63 -5.12
CA ASP A 21 12.70 -0.41 -5.66
C ASP A 21 11.93 0.06 -6.89
N THR A 22 11.89 1.37 -7.11
CA THR A 22 11.21 1.96 -8.26
C THR A 22 11.87 3.23 -8.75
N ASP A 23 11.78 3.43 -10.07
CA ASP A 23 12.19 4.65 -10.77
C ASP A 23 11.02 5.64 -10.95
N ALA A 24 9.84 5.33 -10.42
CA ALA A 24 8.70 6.24 -10.47
C ALA A 24 9.02 7.55 -9.72
N SER A 25 8.53 8.68 -10.24
CA SER A 25 8.74 10.01 -9.63
C SER A 25 7.95 10.22 -8.34
N ASP A 26 6.79 9.58 -8.24
CA ASP A 26 5.83 9.72 -7.16
C ASP A 26 4.87 8.51 -7.12
N LEU A 27 4.01 8.48 -6.10
CA LEU A 27 3.04 7.42 -5.90
C LEU A 27 2.06 7.30 -7.07
N ASN A 28 1.62 8.41 -7.66
CA ASN A 28 0.64 8.38 -8.75
C ASN A 28 1.24 7.80 -10.04
N ALA A 29 2.46 8.19 -10.38
CA ALA A 29 3.23 7.62 -11.48
C ALA A 29 3.44 6.11 -11.27
N PHE A 30 3.81 5.71 -10.04
CA PHE A 30 3.96 4.30 -9.69
C PHE A 30 2.64 3.52 -9.86
N MET A 31 1.56 4.01 -9.26
CA MET A 31 0.24 3.35 -9.28
C MET A 31 -0.33 3.26 -10.69
N THR A 32 -0.01 4.20 -11.58
CA THR A 32 -0.43 4.17 -12.99
C THR A 32 0.36 3.13 -13.79
N ALA A 33 1.68 3.10 -13.63
CA ALA A 33 2.56 2.25 -14.44
C ALA A 33 2.63 0.79 -13.95
N ASN A 34 2.42 0.54 -12.66
CA ASN A 34 2.66 -0.76 -12.02
C ASN A 34 1.41 -1.35 -11.35
N GLN A 35 0.22 -1.10 -11.92
CA GLN A 35 -1.04 -1.61 -11.40
C GLN A 35 -0.96 -3.13 -11.16
N GLY A 36 -1.06 -3.54 -9.89
CA GLY A 36 -1.08 -4.95 -9.51
C GLY A 36 0.28 -5.67 -9.47
N ARG A 37 1.40 -5.03 -9.84
CA ARG A 37 2.75 -5.66 -9.79
C ARG A 37 3.12 -6.11 -8.38
N LEU A 38 3.03 -5.20 -7.41
CA LEU A 38 3.30 -5.51 -6.00
C LEU A 38 2.41 -6.64 -5.49
N TRP A 39 1.15 -6.65 -5.92
CA TRP A 39 0.22 -7.70 -5.52
C TRP A 39 0.63 -9.07 -6.09
N ALA A 40 1.04 -9.12 -7.35
CA ALA A 40 1.57 -10.34 -7.96
C ALA A 40 2.82 -10.86 -7.23
N SER A 41 3.75 -9.96 -6.88
CA SER A 41 4.94 -10.31 -6.09
C SER A 41 4.59 -10.82 -4.68
N VAL A 42 3.58 -10.23 -4.02
CA VAL A 42 3.05 -10.72 -2.74
C VAL A 42 2.47 -12.12 -2.89
N GLN A 43 1.65 -12.36 -3.92
CA GLN A 43 1.09 -13.69 -4.22
C GLN A 43 2.19 -14.74 -4.44
N GLN A 44 3.21 -14.38 -5.22
CA GLN A 44 4.34 -15.27 -5.49
C GLN A 44 5.10 -15.64 -4.21
N ARG A 45 5.46 -14.64 -3.38
CA ARG A 45 6.18 -14.89 -2.12
C ARG A 45 5.38 -15.73 -1.14
N ARG A 46 4.06 -15.53 -1.07
CA ARG A 46 3.19 -16.34 -0.21
C ARG A 46 3.05 -17.77 -0.72
N ARG A 47 2.94 -17.96 -2.03
CA ARG A 47 2.94 -19.29 -2.65
C ARG A 47 4.23 -20.07 -2.35
N GLN A 48 5.39 -19.41 -2.44
CA GLN A 48 6.68 -20.02 -2.08
C GLN A 48 6.75 -20.47 -0.62
N LYS A 49 6.04 -19.78 0.28
CA LYS A 49 5.93 -20.12 1.70
C LYS A 49 4.73 -21.03 2.02
N GLN A 50 4.01 -21.53 1.00
CA GLN A 50 2.81 -22.34 1.15
C GLN A 50 1.70 -21.67 2.00
N LEU A 51 1.62 -20.34 1.96
CA LEU A 51 0.61 -19.54 2.67
C LEU A 51 -0.56 -19.19 1.74
N THR A 52 -1.75 -18.92 2.32
CA THR A 52 -2.93 -18.52 1.54
C THR A 52 -2.68 -17.22 0.78
N GLY A 53 -3.16 -17.12 -0.47
CA GLY A 53 -3.16 -15.87 -1.23
C GLY A 53 -4.37 -14.97 -0.94
N VAL A 54 -5.34 -15.43 -0.15
CA VAL A 54 -6.61 -14.72 0.06
C VAL A 54 -6.42 -13.59 1.07
N ARG A 55 -6.70 -12.36 0.64
CA ARG A 55 -6.62 -11.17 1.50
C ARG A 55 -7.80 -11.11 2.45
N ARG A 56 -7.56 -10.58 3.64
CA ARG A 56 -8.62 -10.22 4.60
C ARG A 56 -9.28 -8.89 4.23
N GLY A 57 -8.60 -8.03 3.49
CA GLY A 57 -9.08 -6.71 3.08
C GLY A 57 -8.15 -6.05 2.07
N PRO A 58 -8.38 -4.77 1.76
CA PRO A 58 -7.46 -4.03 0.91
C PRO A 58 -6.13 -3.78 1.63
N GLY A 59 -5.10 -3.42 0.88
CA GLY A 59 -3.78 -3.11 1.44
C GLY A 59 -3.49 -1.63 1.45
N THR A 60 -2.30 -1.32 1.95
CA THR A 60 -1.77 0.04 2.00
C THR A 60 -0.45 0.08 1.26
N VAL A 61 -0.33 1.02 0.32
CA VAL A 61 0.93 1.30 -0.36
C VAL A 61 1.58 2.53 0.26
N PHE A 62 2.86 2.40 0.59
CA PHE A 62 3.72 3.49 1.05
C PHE A 62 4.75 3.77 -0.05
N PHE A 63 4.90 5.03 -0.43
CA PHE A 63 5.90 5.46 -1.40
C PHE A 63 6.91 6.37 -0.71
N ALA A 64 8.15 5.92 -0.64
CA ALA A 64 9.27 6.63 -0.07
C ALA A 64 10.20 7.10 -1.19
N ARG A 65 10.37 8.42 -1.32
CA ARG A 65 11.20 9.02 -2.39
C ARG A 65 12.70 8.76 -2.22
N ASP A 66 13.13 8.47 -0.99
CA ASP A 66 14.53 8.22 -0.66
C ASP A 66 14.67 7.21 0.49
N GLN A 67 15.92 6.88 0.82
CA GLN A 67 16.26 5.91 1.87
C GLN A 67 15.82 6.35 3.27
N ARG A 68 15.78 7.66 3.55
CA ARG A 68 15.36 8.17 4.86
C ARG A 68 13.86 7.97 5.04
N ALA A 69 13.08 8.28 4.00
CA ALA A 69 11.65 7.99 3.97
C ALA A 69 11.38 6.48 4.04
N ALA A 70 12.18 5.65 3.36
CA ALA A 70 12.03 4.19 3.40
C ALA A 70 12.28 3.63 4.81
N ALA A 71 13.33 4.12 5.50
CA ALA A 71 13.61 3.75 6.88
C ALA A 71 12.47 4.14 7.83
N ALA A 72 11.80 5.28 7.60
CA ALA A 72 10.62 5.67 8.38
C ALA A 72 9.46 4.69 8.18
N VAL A 73 9.23 4.21 6.95
CA VAL A 73 8.24 3.17 6.65
C VAL A 73 8.59 1.86 7.36
N GLU A 74 9.84 1.42 7.29
CA GLU A 74 10.27 0.21 8.00
C GLU A 74 10.08 0.30 9.51
N ASN A 75 10.38 1.47 10.10
CA ASN A 75 10.19 1.68 11.52
C ASN A 75 8.70 1.57 11.91
N TYR A 76 7.82 2.23 11.16
CA TYR A 76 6.37 2.14 11.36
C TYR A 76 5.86 0.69 11.29
N LEU A 77 6.33 -0.08 10.30
CA LEU A 77 5.89 -1.47 10.11
C LEU A 77 6.39 -2.44 11.19
N ARG A 78 7.34 -2.03 12.03
CA ARG A 78 7.81 -2.82 13.18
C ARG A 78 7.08 -2.48 14.48
N CYS A 79 6.32 -1.39 14.51
CA CYS A 79 5.59 -0.99 15.69
C CYS A 79 4.38 -1.89 15.92
N ASP A 80 4.07 -2.13 17.20
CA ASP A 80 2.83 -2.81 17.58
C ASP A 80 1.64 -1.91 17.27
N LYS A 81 0.59 -2.49 16.69
CA LYS A 81 -0.61 -1.75 16.32
C LYS A 81 -1.30 -1.17 17.57
N GLY A 82 -1.61 0.12 17.53
CA GLY A 82 -2.21 0.91 18.62
C GLY A 82 -1.21 1.41 19.65
N SER A 83 0.09 1.16 19.48
CA SER A 83 1.13 1.62 20.40
C SER A 83 1.42 3.11 20.23
N GLN A 84 2.01 3.71 21.28
CA GLN A 84 2.46 5.10 21.20
C GLN A 84 3.62 5.25 20.20
N GLU A 85 4.45 4.21 20.09
CA GLU A 85 5.53 4.09 19.13
C GLU A 85 5.01 4.09 17.68
N GLU A 86 3.89 3.38 17.41
CA GLU A 86 3.25 3.40 16.10
C GLU A 86 2.83 4.83 15.72
N GLN A 87 2.23 5.56 16.66
CA GLN A 87 1.78 6.93 16.40
C GLN A 87 2.95 7.88 16.12
N GLN A 88 4.05 7.76 16.88
CA GLN A 88 5.27 8.54 16.63
C GLN A 88 5.91 8.17 15.29
N ALA A 89 5.94 6.89 14.94
CA ALA A 89 6.47 6.42 13.66
C ALA A 89 5.61 6.90 12.47
N LEU A 90 4.29 6.95 12.63
CA LEU A 90 3.36 7.51 11.64
C LEU A 90 3.63 8.99 11.40
N GLU A 91 3.81 9.79 12.45
CA GLU A 91 4.20 11.20 12.33
C GLU A 91 5.57 11.35 11.64
N ALA A 92 6.53 10.48 11.95
CA ALA A 92 7.85 10.49 11.34
C ALA A 92 7.78 10.19 9.83
N MET A 93 6.94 9.24 9.40
CA MET A 93 6.68 8.98 7.98
C MET A 93 6.10 10.20 7.27
N GLN A 94 5.11 10.87 7.87
CA GLN A 94 4.51 12.08 7.31
C GLN A 94 5.55 13.21 7.17
N LYS A 95 6.36 13.44 8.21
CA LYS A 95 7.46 14.42 8.17
C LYS A 95 8.54 14.08 7.14
N ALA A 96 8.75 12.79 6.88
CA ALA A 96 9.67 12.31 5.85
C ALA A 96 9.09 12.40 4.42
N GLY A 97 7.84 12.86 4.26
CA GLY A 97 7.21 13.01 2.95
C GLY A 97 6.80 11.68 2.30
N VAL A 98 6.55 10.64 3.11
CA VAL A 98 6.03 9.36 2.61
C VAL A 98 4.60 9.59 2.09
N GLU A 99 4.36 9.20 0.85
CA GLU A 99 3.01 9.22 0.26
C GLU A 99 2.32 7.88 0.57
N ILE A 100 1.04 7.93 0.96
CA ILE A 100 0.29 6.76 1.41
C ILE A 100 -0.98 6.61 0.57
N ALA A 101 -1.14 5.48 -0.10
CA ALA A 101 -2.39 5.07 -0.73
C ALA A 101 -3.05 3.95 0.10
N PRO A 102 -4.08 4.27 0.89
CA PRO A 102 -4.88 3.24 1.55
C PRO A 102 -5.81 2.54 0.55
N HIS A 103 -6.35 1.40 0.96
CA HIS A 103 -7.41 0.68 0.26
C HIS A 103 -7.09 0.05 -1.10
N VAL A 104 -5.80 -0.13 -1.43
CA VAL A 104 -5.36 -0.69 -2.71
C VAL A 104 -5.80 -2.15 -2.86
N GLY A 105 -6.54 -2.43 -3.93
CA GLY A 105 -6.97 -3.77 -4.34
C GLY A 105 -8.22 -4.28 -3.61
N SER A 106 -9.13 -3.38 -3.23
CA SER A 106 -10.52 -3.74 -2.89
C SER A 106 -11.28 -4.23 -4.13
N ASP A 107 -12.36 -5.00 -3.97
CA ASP A 107 -13.21 -5.44 -5.10
C ASP A 107 -13.79 -4.26 -5.89
N GLY A 108 -13.96 -3.10 -5.25
CA GLY A 108 -14.38 -1.85 -5.92
C GLY A 108 -13.34 -1.31 -6.91
N GLU A 109 -12.06 -1.31 -6.55
CA GLU A 109 -10.98 -0.92 -7.47
C GLU A 109 -10.69 -2.01 -8.51
N ARG A 110 -10.80 -3.29 -8.15
CA ARG A 110 -10.58 -4.39 -9.09
C ARG A 110 -11.59 -4.35 -10.25
N ARG A 111 -12.84 -3.97 -9.97
CA ARG A 111 -13.88 -3.80 -10.98
C ARG A 111 -13.63 -2.57 -11.85
N VAL A 112 -13.19 -1.45 -11.27
CA VAL A 112 -12.80 -0.23 -12.01
C VAL A 112 -11.52 -0.42 -12.85
N LEU A 113 -10.57 -1.22 -12.37
CA LEU A 113 -9.30 -1.51 -13.06
C LEU A 113 -9.46 -2.56 -14.16
N LEU A 114 -10.40 -3.51 -14.02
CA LEU A 114 -10.68 -4.53 -15.03
C LEU A 114 -11.69 -4.06 -16.09
N ASP A 115 -12.64 -3.17 -15.75
CA ASP A 115 -13.59 -2.56 -16.70
C ASP A 115 -13.10 -1.22 -17.29
N GLY A 116 -11.90 -0.74 -16.91
CA GLY A 116 -11.45 0.64 -17.08
C GLY A 116 -10.87 1.06 -18.44
N GLN A 117 -10.97 0.24 -19.49
CA GLN A 117 -11.05 0.84 -20.83
C GLN A 117 -12.48 1.33 -21.02
N LEU A 118 -12.65 2.66 -21.06
CA LEU A 118 -13.82 3.43 -21.51
C LEU A 118 -14.72 4.01 -20.40
N ARG A 119 -14.34 5.19 -19.88
CA ARG A 119 -15.10 6.47 -19.98
C ARG A 119 -14.91 7.35 -18.74
N GLY A 120 -14.23 8.48 -18.94
CA GLY A 120 -14.49 9.75 -18.24
C GLY A 120 -14.37 9.74 -16.72
N LEU A 121 -13.18 10.10 -16.23
CA LEU A 121 -12.99 10.59 -14.86
C LEU A 121 -14.00 11.71 -14.56
N THR A 122 -14.88 11.49 -13.57
CA THR A 122 -15.75 12.53 -12.98
C THR A 122 -15.92 12.28 -11.46
N PRO A 123 -16.52 13.19 -10.67
CA PRO A 123 -15.85 13.94 -9.62
C PRO A 123 -16.24 13.39 -8.23
N GLN A 124 -15.71 12.22 -7.86
CA GLN A 124 -15.86 11.66 -6.51
C GLN A 124 -14.60 11.86 -5.64
N ALA A 125 -13.86 12.93 -5.93
CA ALA A 125 -13.14 13.72 -4.93
C ALA A 125 -14.11 14.46 -3.97
N LYS A 126 -15.19 13.79 -3.52
CA LYS A 126 -16.18 14.36 -2.61
C LYS A 126 -16.56 13.34 -1.53
N VAL A 127 -15.75 13.32 -0.45
CA VAL A 127 -16.16 13.46 0.97
C VAL A 127 -17.12 12.36 1.51
N GLN A 128 -16.87 11.64 2.62
CA GLN A 128 -16.86 12.05 4.06
C GLN A 128 -16.53 10.75 4.85
N GLY A 129 -15.65 10.69 5.85
CA GLY A 129 -15.91 11.13 7.23
C GLY A 129 -15.72 9.94 8.21
N PHE A 130 -15.00 10.16 9.31
CA PHE A 130 -14.87 9.25 10.44
C PHE A 130 -16.24 8.89 11.07
N GLY A 131 -16.35 7.68 11.64
CA GLY A 131 -17.23 7.41 12.78
C GLY A 131 -18.32 6.35 12.55
N GLY A 132 -18.36 5.36 13.45
CA GLY A 132 -19.35 4.29 13.54
C GLY A 132 -18.78 3.07 14.24
#